data_AF-A0A931HFN5-F1
#
_entry.id   AF-A0A931HFN5-F1
#
_cell.length_a   1.000
_cell.length_b   1.000
_cell.length_c   1.000
_cell.angle_alpha   90.00
_cell.angle_beta   90.00
_cell.angle_gamma   90.00
#
_symmetry.space_group_name_H-M   'P 1'
#
loop_
_entity.id
_entity.type
_entity.pdbx_description
1 polymer ?
#
loop_
_entity_poly.entity_id
_entity_poly.type
_entity_poly.pdbx_seq_one_letter_code
_entity_poly.pdbx_strand_id
1 'polypeptide(L)'
;MSAAQPARAQDVPDAGGNDATPREEIFGIQEAASLLGVTMRTLRFYEDKGLIAPQRAGTARIYSRREIGRMQLILRGKRLGFSIREIGEFLDLYDADPEHVEQVRQLTVRISERIADLRKQRIAIEETLEELLSIEQQAHNWLEGERKDD
;
A
#
# COMPACT_ATOMS: atom_id res chain seq x y z
N MET A 1 7.77 -80.28 -17.83
CA MET A 1 6.47 -79.67 -18.20
C MET A 1 6.58 -78.18 -17.95
N SER A 2 6.93 -77.42 -18.98
CA SER A 2 7.02 -75.97 -18.97
C SER A 2 5.97 -75.47 -19.96
N ALA A 3 4.93 -74.81 -19.47
CA ALA A 3 3.89 -74.22 -20.30
C ALA A 3 4.15 -72.71 -20.34
N ALA A 4 4.66 -72.27 -21.48
CA ALA A 4 4.64 -70.88 -21.90
C ALA A 4 3.24 -70.53 -22.45
N GLN A 5 2.75 -69.33 -22.16
CA GLN A 5 1.80 -68.56 -22.99
C GLN A 5 1.76 -67.09 -22.52
N PRO A 6 1.30 -66.13 -23.36
CA PRO A 6 2.09 -64.96 -23.73
C PRO A 6 1.45 -63.62 -23.33
N ALA A 7 2.20 -62.56 -23.61
CA ALA A 7 1.92 -61.15 -23.37
C ALA A 7 0.53 -60.66 -23.80
N ARG A 8 -0.04 -59.75 -22.99
CA ARG A 8 -0.94 -58.68 -23.43
C ARG A 8 -0.36 -57.34 -22.99
N ALA A 9 -0.24 -56.44 -23.96
CA ALA A 9 0.25 -55.10 -23.81
C ALA A 9 -0.84 -54.14 -23.31
N GLN A 10 -0.39 -52.97 -22.84
CA GLN A 10 -1.10 -51.70 -22.64
C GLN A 10 -1.85 -51.55 -21.31
N ASP A 11 -1.21 -50.89 -20.34
CA ASP A 11 -1.35 -49.44 -20.14
C ASP A 11 -0.36 -49.00 -19.05
N VAL A 12 0.66 -48.26 -19.46
CA VAL A 12 1.52 -47.51 -18.53
C VAL A 12 0.79 -46.17 -18.32
N PRO A 13 0.28 -45.86 -17.12
CA PRO A 13 -0.23 -44.53 -16.87
C PRO A 13 0.97 -43.57 -16.86
N ASP A 14 0.95 -42.65 -17.81
CA ASP A 14 1.89 -41.56 -17.97
C ASP A 14 2.04 -40.80 -16.65
N ALA A 15 3.21 -40.91 -16.03
CA ALA A 15 3.59 -40.16 -14.84
C ALA A 15 3.93 -38.72 -15.25
N GLY A 16 2.93 -38.01 -15.79
CA GLY A 16 2.96 -36.59 -16.14
C GLY A 16 2.02 -35.80 -15.23
N GLY A 17 2.14 -35.99 -13.91
CA GLY A 17 1.41 -35.21 -12.92
C GLY A 17 2.07 -33.87 -12.68
N ASN A 18 1.58 -32.85 -13.38
CA ASN A 18 1.91 -31.44 -13.28
C ASN A 18 1.94 -30.93 -11.82
N ASP A 19 3.13 -30.87 -11.21
CA ASP A 19 3.40 -30.13 -9.98
C ASP A 19 3.39 -28.62 -10.28
N ALA A 20 2.20 -28.11 -10.65
CA ALA A 20 1.94 -26.69 -10.75
C ALA A 20 1.73 -26.13 -9.34
N THR A 21 2.81 -26.04 -8.58
CA THR A 21 2.91 -25.00 -7.55
C THR A 21 2.58 -23.68 -8.25
N PRO A 22 1.62 -22.87 -7.76
CA PRO A 22 1.35 -21.57 -8.36
C PRO A 22 2.68 -20.81 -8.37
N ARG A 23 3.22 -20.49 -9.55
CA ARG A 23 4.41 -19.65 -9.63
C ARG A 23 4.06 -18.37 -8.89
N GLU A 24 4.72 -18.10 -7.77
CA GLU A 24 4.55 -16.84 -7.06
C GLU A 24 4.79 -15.72 -8.07
N GLU A 25 3.77 -14.88 -8.27
CA GLU A 25 3.88 -13.77 -9.20
C GLU A 25 4.94 -12.81 -8.64
N ILE A 26 5.97 -12.58 -9.46
CA ILE A 26 7.12 -11.76 -9.14
C ILE A 26 7.24 -10.65 -10.17
N PHE A 27 7.63 -9.47 -9.70
CA PHE A 27 7.66 -8.24 -10.50
C PHE A 27 9.07 -7.69 -10.55
N GLY A 28 9.51 -7.26 -11.73
CA GLY A 28 10.73 -6.45 -11.86
C GLY A 28 10.51 -5.03 -11.31
N ILE A 29 11.59 -4.28 -11.05
CA ILE A 29 11.47 -2.92 -10.48
C ILE A 29 10.62 -1.95 -11.32
N GLN A 30 10.66 -2.05 -12.64
CA GLN A 30 9.89 -1.19 -13.53
C GLN A 30 8.39 -1.54 -13.48
N GLU A 31 8.09 -2.83 -13.48
CA GLU A 31 6.73 -3.35 -13.38
C GLU A 31 6.11 -3.04 -12.01
N ALA A 32 6.85 -3.30 -10.93
CA ALA A 32 6.44 -2.95 -9.58
C ALA A 32 6.17 -1.44 -9.44
N ALA A 33 7.04 -0.59 -9.99
CA ALA A 33 6.87 0.86 -9.99
C ALA A 33 5.57 1.27 -10.72
N SER A 34 5.34 0.69 -11.90
CA SER A 34 4.13 0.93 -12.69
C SER A 34 2.87 0.48 -11.94
N LEU A 35 2.88 -0.73 -11.38
CA LEU A 35 1.75 -1.32 -10.65
C LEU A 35 1.37 -0.47 -9.42
N LEU A 36 2.36 0.09 -8.75
CA LEU A 36 2.19 0.89 -7.54
C LEU A 36 1.97 2.39 -7.83
N GLY A 37 2.08 2.82 -9.09
CA GLY A 37 1.98 4.23 -9.47
C GLY A 37 3.08 5.10 -8.87
N VAL A 38 4.28 4.55 -8.67
CA VAL A 38 5.44 5.25 -8.08
C VAL A 38 6.65 5.20 -9.00
N THR A 39 7.67 6.01 -8.71
CA THR A 39 8.93 5.93 -9.44
C THR A 39 9.78 4.76 -8.95
N MET A 40 10.68 4.24 -9.79
CA MET A 40 11.70 3.29 -9.35
C MET A 40 12.60 3.87 -8.23
N ARG A 41 12.80 5.20 -8.22
CA ARG A 41 13.53 5.89 -7.13
C ARG A 41 12.79 5.77 -5.80
N THR A 42 11.46 5.82 -5.82
CA THR A 42 10.62 5.63 -4.64
C THR A 42 10.75 4.22 -4.07
N LEU A 43 10.75 3.19 -4.92
CA LEU A 43 10.97 1.81 -4.47
C LEU A 43 12.34 1.64 -3.81
N ARG A 44 13.40 2.14 -4.47
CA ARG A 44 14.76 2.12 -3.91
C ARG A 44 14.84 2.85 -2.58
N PHE A 45 14.18 3.99 -2.47
CA PHE A 45 14.14 4.74 -1.21
C PHE A 45 13.55 3.92 -0.06
N TYR A 46 12.45 3.19 -0.28
CA TYR A 46 11.86 2.37 0.78
C TYR A 46 12.67 1.10 1.07
N GLU A 47 13.35 0.54 0.07
CA GLU A 47 14.36 -0.52 0.26
C GLU A 47 15.52 -0.03 1.11
N ASP A 48 16.08 1.14 0.81
CA ASP A 48 17.18 1.76 1.56
C ASP A 48 16.78 2.08 3.02
N LYS A 49 15.48 2.28 3.27
CA LYS A 49 14.91 2.44 4.61
C LYS A 49 14.60 1.12 5.31
N GLY A 50 14.86 -0.02 4.68
CA GLY A 50 14.59 -1.35 5.21
C GLY A 50 13.11 -1.68 5.33
N LEU A 51 12.23 -0.89 4.70
CA LEU A 51 10.78 -1.08 4.79
C LEU A 51 10.25 -2.07 3.78
N ILE A 52 11.03 -2.38 2.74
CA ILE A 52 10.75 -3.44 1.77
C ILE A 52 12.08 -4.14 1.48
N ALA A 53 12.05 -5.44 1.22
CA ALA A 53 13.23 -6.27 1.00
C ALA A 53 13.06 -7.15 -0.25
N PRO A 54 13.15 -6.57 -1.46
CA PRO A 54 13.05 -7.35 -2.69
C PRO A 54 14.21 -8.34 -2.79
N GLN A 55 13.94 -9.52 -3.36
CA GLN A 55 14.98 -10.49 -3.66
C GLN A 55 15.84 -10.02 -4.83
N ARG A 56 17.03 -10.60 -4.96
CA ARG A 56 17.94 -10.32 -6.09
C ARG A 56 18.07 -11.53 -6.99
N ALA A 57 17.86 -11.33 -8.28
CA ALA A 57 18.20 -12.27 -9.34
C ALA A 57 19.35 -11.67 -10.17
N GLY A 58 20.58 -12.01 -9.80
CA GLY A 58 21.77 -11.32 -10.31
C GLY A 58 21.78 -9.84 -9.91
N THR A 59 21.74 -8.96 -10.90
CA THR A 59 21.67 -7.50 -10.68
C THR A 59 20.25 -6.96 -10.58
N ALA A 60 19.25 -7.76 -10.96
CA ALA A 60 17.85 -7.35 -10.97
C ALA A 60 17.20 -7.51 -9.59
N ARG A 61 16.31 -6.57 -9.25
CA ARG A 61 15.43 -6.64 -8.07
C ARG A 61 14.12 -7.30 -8.46
N ILE A 62 13.70 -8.23 -7.63
CA ILE A 62 12.50 -9.04 -7.79
C ILE A 62 11.59 -8.80 -6.58
N TYR A 63 10.43 -8.22 -6.83
CA TYR A 63 9.42 -7.93 -5.82
C TYR A 63 8.37 -9.04 -5.85
N SER A 64 8.14 -9.70 -4.72
CA SER A 64 7.05 -10.66 -4.59
C SER A 64 5.71 -9.94 -4.39
N ARG A 65 4.60 -10.66 -4.51
CA ARG A 65 3.28 -10.13 -4.10
C ARG A 65 3.27 -9.59 -2.66
N ARG A 66 4.03 -10.19 -1.73
CA ARG A 66 4.17 -9.70 -0.35
C ARG A 66 4.79 -8.31 -0.32
N GLU A 67 5.86 -8.09 -1.08
CA GLU A 67 6.53 -6.79 -1.19
C GLU A 67 5.61 -5.72 -1.81
N ILE A 68 4.82 -6.09 -2.83
CA ILE A 68 3.81 -5.20 -3.40
C ILE A 68 2.76 -4.81 -2.36
N GLY A 69 2.20 -5.78 -1.62
CA GLY A 69 1.23 -5.51 -0.55
C GLY A 69 1.81 -4.62 0.56
N ARG A 70 3.04 -4.91 0.98
CA ARG A 70 3.76 -4.08 1.97
C ARG A 70 3.94 -2.65 1.48
N MET A 71 4.32 -2.46 0.22
CA MET A 71 4.46 -1.14 -0.38
C MET A 71 3.12 -0.38 -0.49
N GLN A 72 2.01 -1.08 -0.76
CA GLN A 72 0.67 -0.46 -0.72
C GLN A 72 0.31 0.05 0.67
N LEU A 73 0.66 -0.69 1.73
CA LEU A 73 0.46 -0.24 3.12
C LEU A 73 1.31 0.99 3.44
N ILE A 74 2.57 1.01 3.01
CA ILE A 74 3.47 2.17 3.17
C ILE A 74 2.85 3.42 2.53
N LEU A 75 2.45 3.32 1.26
CA LEU A 75 1.86 4.44 0.52
C LEU A 75 0.57 4.95 1.17
N ARG A 76 -0.27 4.03 1.67
CA ARG A 76 -1.48 4.38 2.42
C ARG A 76 -1.14 5.12 3.72
N GLY A 77 -0.16 4.62 4.49
CA GLY A 77 0.29 5.27 5.72
C GLY A 77 0.80 6.69 5.48
N LYS A 78 1.60 6.89 4.43
CA LYS A 78 2.09 8.23 4.06
C LYS A 78 0.95 9.18 3.71
N ARG A 79 -0.06 8.71 2.97
CA ARG A 79 -1.25 9.51 2.62
C ARG A 79 -2.07 9.91 3.85
N LEU A 80 -2.12 9.06 4.87
CA LEU A 80 -2.80 9.35 6.15
C LEU A 80 -2.01 10.33 7.03
N GLY A 81 -0.78 10.68 6.63
CA GLY A 81 0.08 11.64 7.32
C GLY A 81 1.03 11.02 8.34
N PHE A 82 1.21 9.69 8.33
CA PHE A 82 2.18 9.04 9.19
C PHE A 82 3.61 9.23 8.68
N SER A 83 4.54 9.35 9.61
CA SER A 83 5.97 9.38 9.34
C SER A 83 6.46 8.01 8.86
N ILE A 84 7.65 7.98 8.24
CA ILE A 84 8.27 6.73 7.78
C ILE A 84 8.55 5.80 8.96
N ARG A 85 8.91 6.37 10.13
CA ARG A 85 9.19 5.60 11.34
C ARG A 85 7.93 4.90 11.84
N GLU A 86 6.84 5.63 12.01
CA GLU A 86 5.55 5.07 12.46
C GLU A 86 5.06 3.99 11.49
N ILE A 87 5.20 4.21 10.18
CA ILE A 87 4.85 3.20 9.17
C ILE A 87 5.68 1.93 9.36
N GLY A 88 6.99 2.05 9.63
CA GLY A 88 7.84 0.89 9.95
C GLY A 88 7.34 0.14 11.18
N GLU A 89 7.09 0.87 12.27
CA GLU A 89 6.54 0.29 13.51
C GLU A 89 5.22 -0.44 13.23
N PHE A 90 4.34 0.11 12.39
CA PHE A 90 3.05 -0.51 12.04
C PHE A 90 3.21 -1.77 11.19
N LEU A 91 4.18 -1.77 10.28
CA LEU A 91 4.47 -2.93 9.45
C LEU A 91 5.06 -4.08 10.24
N ASP A 92 5.88 -3.79 11.26
CA ASP A 92 6.42 -4.80 12.16
C ASP A 92 5.28 -5.52 12.90
N LEU A 93 4.16 -4.84 13.18
CA LEU A 93 2.98 -5.45 13.82
C LEU A 93 2.23 -6.37 12.88
N TYR A 94 2.27 -6.07 11.58
CA TYR A 94 1.62 -6.87 10.56
C TYR A 94 2.37 -8.19 10.32
N ASP A 95 3.71 -8.16 10.43
CA ASP A 95 4.55 -9.34 10.25
C ASP A 95 4.61 -10.24 11.50
N ALA A 96 4.13 -9.77 12.64
CA ALA A 96 4.27 -10.44 13.91
C ALA A 96 2.94 -11.08 14.40
N ASP A 97 3.02 -12.31 14.92
CA ASP A 97 1.93 -13.25 15.31
C ASP A 97 0.72 -12.65 16.09
N PRO A 98 -0.48 -13.24 16.14
CA PRO A 98 -1.72 -12.56 16.55
C PRO A 98 -1.82 -12.08 18.02
N GLU A 99 -0.82 -12.28 18.87
CA GLU A 99 -0.82 -11.85 20.28
C GLU A 99 -0.32 -10.41 20.53
N HIS A 100 0.01 -9.62 19.49
CA HIS A 100 0.52 -8.23 19.56
C HIS A 100 -0.47 -7.18 20.11
N VAL A 101 -1.15 -7.47 21.21
CA VAL A 101 -2.18 -6.63 21.83
C VAL A 101 -1.62 -5.27 22.23
N GLU A 102 -0.40 -5.20 22.76
CA GLU A 102 0.19 -3.93 23.20
C GLU A 102 0.54 -3.03 22.01
N GLN A 103 1.04 -3.61 20.92
CA GLN A 103 1.36 -2.82 19.75
C GLN A 103 0.10 -2.39 18.98
N VAL A 104 -0.92 -3.24 18.90
CA VAL A 104 -2.24 -2.85 18.37
C VAL A 104 -2.84 -1.73 19.22
N ARG A 105 -2.67 -1.77 20.54
CA ARG A 105 -3.07 -0.69 21.45
C ARG A 105 -2.33 0.60 21.11
N GLN A 106 -1.01 0.56 20.96
CA GLN A 106 -0.20 1.74 20.60
C GLN A 106 -0.58 2.31 19.24
N LEU A 107 -0.80 1.45 18.24
CA LEU A 107 -1.32 1.86 16.93
C LEU A 107 -2.69 2.54 17.05
N THR A 108 -3.58 1.99 17.86
CA THR A 108 -4.92 2.55 18.10
C THR A 108 -4.83 3.95 18.71
N VAL A 109 -3.90 4.16 19.65
CA VAL A 109 -3.63 5.48 20.24
C VAL A 109 -3.15 6.46 19.16
N ARG A 110 -2.14 6.09 18.36
CA ARG A 110 -1.61 6.94 17.26
C ARG A 110 -2.67 7.31 16.23
N ILE A 111 -3.52 6.36 15.85
CA ILE A 111 -4.65 6.61 14.94
C ILE A 111 -5.62 7.60 15.57
N SER A 112 -5.95 7.43 16.85
CA SER A 112 -6.89 8.31 17.56
C SER A 112 -6.36 9.74 17.68
N GLU A 113 -5.07 9.90 17.99
CA GLU A 113 -4.38 11.21 17.99
C GLU A 113 -4.47 11.86 16.61
N ARG A 114 -4.14 11.13 15.55
CA ARG A 114 -4.19 11.65 14.18
C ARG A 114 -5.60 12.06 13.76
N ILE A 115 -6.63 11.30 14.16
CA ILE A 115 -8.04 11.66 13.92
C ILE A 115 -8.40 12.94 14.66
N ALA A 116 -7.98 13.09 15.92
CA ALA A 116 -8.25 14.28 16.70
C ALA A 116 -7.62 15.54 16.08
N ASP A 117 -6.37 15.43 15.61
CA ASP A 117 -5.67 16.52 14.93
C ASP A 117 -6.35 16.91 13.62
N LEU A 118 -6.73 15.93 12.79
CA LEU A 118 -7.45 16.19 11.54
C LEU A 118 -8.82 16.85 11.78
N ARG A 119 -9.53 16.47 12.85
CA ARG A 119 -10.79 17.11 13.23
C ARG A 119 -10.58 18.57 13.63
N LYS A 120 -9.53 18.87 14.42
CA LYS A 120 -9.17 20.26 14.76
C LYS A 120 -8.84 21.08 13.51
N GLN A 121 -8.04 20.52 12.61
CA GLN A 121 -7.69 21.18 11.35
C GLN A 121 -8.93 21.44 10.50
N ARG A 122 -9.87 20.49 10.44
CA ARG A 122 -11.13 20.67 9.71
C ARG A 122 -11.94 21.85 10.25
N ILE A 123 -12.11 21.95 11.57
CA ILE A 123 -12.84 23.04 12.21
C ILE A 123 -12.17 24.39 11.88
N ALA A 124 -10.85 24.49 12.02
CA ALA A 124 -10.14 25.73 11.70
C ALA A 124 -10.26 26.13 10.22
N ILE A 125 -10.27 25.16 9.30
CA ILE A 125 -10.51 25.38 7.88
C ILE A 125 -11.94 25.87 7.63
N GLU A 126 -12.94 25.26 8.29
CA GLU A 126 -14.34 25.65 8.21
C GLU A 126 -14.53 27.11 8.68
N GLU A 127 -13.98 27.48 9.83
CA GLU A 127 -14.02 28.86 10.36
C GLU A 127 -13.36 29.86 9.40
N THR A 128 -12.18 29.52 8.86
CA THR A 128 -11.48 30.37 7.88
C THR A 128 -12.30 30.56 6.61
N LEU A 129 -12.97 29.50 6.14
CA LEU A 129 -13.79 29.56 4.94
C LEU A 129 -15.02 30.45 5.14
N GLU A 130 -15.67 30.37 6.31
CA GLU A 130 -16.80 31.23 6.66
C GLU A 130 -16.41 32.72 6.65
N GLU A 131 -15.25 33.06 7.22
CA GLU A 131 -14.74 34.43 7.22
C GLU A 131 -14.45 34.92 5.79
N LEU A 132 -13.77 34.11 4.98
CA LEU A 132 -13.46 34.46 3.59
C LEU A 132 -14.72 34.68 2.74
N LEU A 133 -15.73 33.81 2.89
CA LEU A 133 -17.02 33.94 2.18
C LEU A 133 -17.78 35.19 2.61
N SER A 134 -17.72 35.56 3.90
CA SER A 134 -18.32 36.79 4.40
C SER A 134 -17.66 38.03 3.78
N ILE A 135 -16.32 38.04 3.71
CA ILE A 135 -15.55 39.12 3.08
C ILE A 135 -15.88 39.21 1.58
N GLU A 136 -15.91 38.08 0.87
CA GLU A 136 -16.27 38.02 -0.55
C GLU A 136 -17.68 38.59 -0.79
N GLN A 137 -18.66 38.21 0.03
CA GLN A 137 -20.02 38.72 -0.08
C GLN A 137 -20.11 40.23 0.17
N GLN A 138 -19.38 40.74 1.17
CA GLN A 138 -19.33 42.18 1.45
C GLN A 138 -18.73 42.97 0.28
N ALA A 139 -17.65 42.46 -0.32
CA ALA A 139 -17.04 43.07 -1.49
C ALA A 139 -17.99 43.09 -2.68
N HIS A 140 -18.71 41.99 -2.93
CA HIS A 140 -19.74 41.94 -3.98
C HIS A 140 -20.87 42.94 -3.75
N ASN A 141 -21.40 43.02 -2.53
CA ASN A 141 -22.46 43.96 -2.19
C ASN A 141 -22.03 45.42 -2.40
N TRP A 142 -20.77 45.73 -2.07
CA TRP A 142 -20.22 47.08 -2.27
C TRP A 142 -20.14 47.44 -3.76
N LEU A 143 -19.60 46.54 -4.60
CA LEU A 143 -19.51 46.75 -6.05
C LEU A 143 -20.89 46.87 -6.73
N GLU A 144 -21.90 46.14 -6.25
CA GLU A 144 -23.27 46.25 -6.77
C GLU A 144 -23.98 47.53 -6.32
N GLY A 145 -23.62 48.06 -5.15
CA GLY A 145 -24.09 49.34 -4.64
C GLY A 145 -23.60 50.52 -5.47
N GLU A 146 -22.30 50.55 -5.79
CA GLU A 146 -21.70 51.62 -6.63
C GLU A 146 -22.33 51.69 -8.03
N ARG A 147 -22.75 50.55 -8.59
CA ARG A 147 -23.32 50.49 -9.95
C ARG A 147 -24.77 50.97 -10.04
N LYS A 148 -25.42 51.33 -8.92
CA LYS A 148 -26.80 51.86 -8.89
C LYS A 148 -26.87 53.38 -8.77
N ASP A 149 -25.77 54.04 -8.48
CA ASP A 149 -25.71 55.48 -8.23
C ASP A 149 -25.21 56.32 -9.43
N ASP A 150 -24.91 55.67 -10.57
CA ASP A 150 -24.62 56.27 -11.90
C ASP A 150 -25.80 56.08 -12.88
#